data_AF-A0A1I7Y1V5-F1
#
_entry.id   AF-A0A1I7Y1V5-F1
#
_cell.length_a   1.000
_cell.length_b   1.000
_cell.length_c   1.000
_cell.angle_alpha   90.00
_cell.angle_beta   90.00
_cell.angle_gamma   90.00
#
_symmetry.space_group_name_H-M   'P 1'
#
loop_
_entity.id
_entity.type
_entity.pdbx_description
1 polymer ?
#
loop_
_entity_poly.entity_id
_entity_poly.type
_entity_poly.pdbx_seq_one_letter_code
_entity_poly.pdbx_strand_id
1 'polypeptide(L)'
;MNSAWAAQFLEVPFEKELLLFLETRKTELLVMFPYWLTNSKRGPRFNPVLFNAVTVYVGKHTAKTLESRGESPTKENISRLPMVDLFMHLAHTFCNEGRYLLFRAMADQLRHPSVQTEIYSQTLIYIFSRTDHGIVCEIMTRVMVERLIALPPHSPGLVSTFTHIIRDDACDFWSLPFASKNSEFHSIFRLILQRVAIL
;
A
#
# COMPACT_ATOMS: atom_id res chain seq x y z
N MET A 1 6.98 6.05 -14.28
CA MET A 1 6.88 4.70 -14.90
C MET A 1 5.62 4.63 -15.76
N ASN A 2 5.71 4.14 -17.00
CA ASN A 2 4.57 4.04 -17.94
C ASN A 2 3.71 2.77 -17.65
N SER A 3 2.42 2.73 -18.01
CA SER A 3 1.56 1.53 -17.84
C SER A 3 2.07 0.38 -18.70
N ALA A 4 2.59 0.69 -19.89
CA ALA A 4 3.25 -0.27 -20.78
C ALA A 4 4.43 -1.00 -20.10
N TRP A 5 5.15 -0.33 -19.19
CA TRP A 5 6.24 -0.94 -18.43
C TRP A 5 5.74 -1.91 -17.36
N ALA A 6 4.53 -1.71 -16.80
CA ALA A 6 3.99 -2.63 -15.81
C ALA A 6 3.39 -3.88 -16.46
N ALA A 7 2.66 -3.69 -17.58
CA ALA A 7 1.99 -4.76 -18.30
C ALA A 7 2.96 -5.85 -18.80
N GLN A 8 4.18 -5.50 -19.22
CA GLN A 8 5.18 -6.48 -19.67
C GLN A 8 5.60 -7.50 -18.58
N PHE A 9 5.35 -7.22 -17.30
CA PHE A 9 5.65 -8.15 -16.20
C PHE A 9 4.42 -8.95 -15.75
N LEU A 10 3.24 -8.62 -16.27
CA LEU A 10 2.02 -9.36 -16.01
C LEU A 10 1.87 -10.41 -17.12
N GLU A 11 1.66 -11.67 -16.74
CA GLU A 11 1.26 -12.67 -17.72
C GLU A 11 -0.08 -12.25 -18.34
N VAL A 12 -0.24 -12.41 -19.67
CA VAL A 12 -1.44 -11.95 -20.39
C VAL A 12 -2.76 -12.43 -19.76
N PRO A 13 -2.89 -13.69 -19.29
CA PRO A 13 -4.10 -14.13 -18.60
C PRO A 13 -4.33 -13.38 -17.28
N PHE A 14 -3.28 -13.14 -16.50
CA PHE A 14 -3.36 -12.41 -15.24
C PHE A 14 -3.79 -10.96 -15.46
N GLU A 15 -3.20 -10.27 -16.44
CA GLU A 15 -3.55 -8.88 -16.76
C GLU A 15 -5.05 -8.75 -17.10
N LYS A 16 -5.59 -9.66 -17.90
CA LYS A 16 -7.01 -9.66 -18.29
C LYS A 16 -7.94 -9.83 -17.10
N GLU A 17 -7.65 -10.77 -16.22
CA GLU A 17 -8.46 -11.03 -15.02
C GLU A 17 -8.37 -9.87 -14.01
N LEU A 18 -7.17 -9.28 -13.88
CA LEU A 18 -6.97 -8.09 -13.07
C LEU A 18 -7.78 -6.90 -13.61
N LEU A 19 -7.73 -6.65 -14.92
CA LEU A 19 -8.53 -5.60 -15.55
C LEU A 19 -10.04 -5.85 -15.39
N LEU A 20 -10.49 -7.08 -15.65
CA LEU A 20 -11.88 -7.47 -15.48
C LEU A 20 -12.37 -7.19 -14.06
N PHE A 21 -11.56 -7.51 -13.04
CA PHE A 21 -11.86 -7.19 -11.66
C PHE A 21 -11.94 -5.67 -11.43
N LEU A 22 -10.98 -4.89 -11.95
CA LEU A 22 -10.97 -3.43 -11.77
C LEU A 22 -12.15 -2.73 -12.47
N GLU A 23 -12.72 -3.32 -13.51
CA GLU A 23 -13.90 -2.78 -14.21
C GLU A 23 -15.22 -3.24 -13.59
N THR A 24 -15.31 -4.51 -13.17
CA THR A 24 -16.58 -5.12 -12.74
C THR A 24 -16.74 -5.26 -11.23
N ARG A 25 -15.64 -5.13 -10.47
CA ARG A 25 -15.59 -5.34 -9.01
C ARG A 25 -16.12 -6.72 -8.57
N LYS A 26 -16.07 -7.72 -9.45
CA LYS A 26 -16.49 -9.11 -9.19
C LYS A 26 -15.60 -9.76 -8.14
N THR A 27 -16.11 -9.89 -6.92
CA THR A 27 -15.35 -10.38 -5.76
C THR A 27 -14.86 -11.82 -5.90
N GLU A 28 -15.53 -12.63 -6.73
CA GLU A 28 -15.12 -14.00 -7.05
C GLU A 28 -13.73 -14.06 -7.69
N LEU A 29 -13.27 -12.98 -8.34
CA LEU A 29 -11.93 -12.92 -8.94
C LEU A 29 -10.83 -12.71 -7.88
N LEU A 30 -11.16 -12.15 -6.70
CA LEU A 30 -10.14 -11.85 -5.68
C LEU A 30 -9.36 -13.09 -5.24
N VAL A 31 -10.04 -14.25 -5.17
CA VAL A 31 -9.45 -15.49 -4.68
C VAL A 31 -8.30 -15.99 -5.54
N MET A 32 -8.23 -15.60 -6.81
CA MET A 32 -7.18 -16.06 -7.72
C MET A 32 -5.90 -15.24 -7.63
N PHE A 33 -5.98 -13.95 -7.25
CA PHE A 33 -4.84 -13.03 -7.30
C PHE A 33 -3.67 -13.40 -6.37
N PRO A 34 -3.90 -13.92 -5.14
CA PRO A 34 -2.82 -14.45 -4.33
C PRO A 34 -2.01 -15.53 -5.05
N TYR A 35 -2.68 -16.41 -5.81
CA TYR A 35 -2.01 -17.49 -6.56
C TYR A 35 -1.16 -16.95 -7.70
N TRP A 36 -1.67 -15.97 -8.47
CA TRP A 36 -0.92 -15.30 -9.54
C TRP A 36 0.34 -14.59 -9.02
N LEU A 37 0.29 -14.11 -7.78
CA LEU A 37 1.39 -13.40 -7.14
C LEU A 37 2.38 -14.32 -6.41
N THR A 38 2.06 -15.61 -6.28
CA THR A 38 2.93 -16.62 -5.68
C THR A 38 3.54 -17.53 -6.75
N ASN A 39 4.87 -17.64 -6.73
CA ASN A 39 5.55 -18.60 -7.58
C ASN A 39 5.37 -20.02 -7.00
N SER A 40 4.84 -20.93 -7.82
CA SER A 40 4.66 -22.34 -7.46
C SER A 40 5.84 -23.24 -7.90
N LYS A 41 6.84 -22.71 -8.61
CA LYS A 41 8.02 -23.45 -9.10
C LYS A 41 9.24 -23.20 -8.21
N ARG A 42 10.32 -23.99 -8.41
CA ARG A 42 11.62 -23.80 -7.73
C ARG A 42 12.11 -22.35 -7.92
N GLY A 43 12.18 -21.59 -6.83
CA GLY A 43 12.56 -20.17 -6.81
C GLY A 43 12.03 -19.46 -5.56
N PRO A 44 12.27 -18.14 -5.39
CA PRO A 44 11.65 -17.37 -4.32
C PRO A 44 10.13 -17.38 -4.48
N ARG A 45 9.42 -17.53 -3.34
CA ARG A 45 7.96 -17.66 -3.29
C ARG A 45 7.23 -16.46 -3.90
N PHE A 46 7.81 -15.28 -3.78
CA PHE A 46 7.26 -14.03 -4.31
C PHE A 46 8.25 -13.37 -5.26
N ASN A 47 7.73 -12.72 -6.30
CA ASN A 47 8.51 -11.91 -7.22
C ASN A 47 8.32 -10.42 -6.90
N PRO A 48 9.31 -9.72 -6.31
CA PRO A 48 9.18 -8.29 -5.98
C PRO A 48 8.84 -7.40 -7.18
N VAL A 49 9.31 -7.76 -8.38
CA VAL A 49 9.02 -7.02 -9.62
C VAL A 49 7.53 -7.09 -9.96
N LEU A 50 6.90 -8.23 -9.70
CA LEU A 50 5.48 -8.44 -9.95
C LEU A 50 4.60 -7.60 -9.01
N PHE A 51 4.95 -7.52 -7.72
CA PHE A 51 4.26 -6.62 -6.78
C PHE A 51 4.36 -5.16 -7.22
N ASN A 52 5.53 -4.72 -7.67
CA ASN A 52 5.72 -3.38 -8.20
C ASN A 52 4.89 -3.13 -9.47
N ALA A 53 4.87 -4.11 -10.39
CA ALA A 53 4.09 -4.02 -11.63
C ALA A 53 2.59 -3.91 -11.34
N VAL A 54 2.03 -4.81 -10.50
CA VAL A 54 0.61 -4.78 -10.12
C VAL A 54 0.26 -3.46 -9.43
N THR A 55 1.11 -2.98 -8.52
CA THR A 55 0.92 -1.70 -7.85
C THR A 55 0.86 -0.56 -8.89
N VAL A 56 1.83 -0.44 -9.78
CA VAL A 56 1.82 0.62 -10.80
C VAL A 56 0.60 0.49 -11.74
N TYR A 57 0.23 -0.73 -12.14
CA TYR A 57 -0.91 -0.99 -13.01
C TYR A 57 -2.23 -0.55 -12.37
N VAL A 58 -2.53 -1.06 -11.17
CA VAL A 58 -3.76 -0.77 -10.42
C VAL A 58 -3.87 0.71 -10.08
N GLY A 59 -2.77 1.33 -9.66
CA GLY A 59 -2.74 2.76 -9.33
C GLY A 59 -3.06 3.65 -10.53
N LYS A 60 -2.59 3.29 -11.72
CA LYS A 60 -2.89 4.02 -12.96
C LYS A 60 -4.33 3.84 -13.41
N HIS A 61 -4.84 2.61 -13.34
CA HIS A 61 -6.24 2.37 -13.64
C HIS A 61 -7.12 3.22 -12.71
N THR A 62 -6.83 3.20 -11.42
CA THR A 62 -7.53 3.99 -10.40
C THR A 62 -7.48 5.49 -10.68
N ALA A 63 -6.32 6.03 -11.04
CA ALA A 63 -6.20 7.44 -11.42
C ALA A 63 -7.09 7.81 -12.61
N LYS A 64 -7.14 6.99 -13.65
CA LYS A 64 -8.03 7.19 -14.81
C LYS A 64 -9.51 7.09 -14.42
N THR A 65 -9.86 6.14 -13.55
CA THR A 65 -11.23 6.00 -13.06
C THR A 65 -11.68 7.26 -12.32
N LEU A 66 -10.86 7.79 -11.41
CA LEU A 66 -11.15 9.04 -10.69
C LEU A 66 -11.25 10.24 -11.63
N GLU A 67 -10.32 10.37 -12.58
CA GLU A 67 -10.33 11.43 -13.59
C GLU A 67 -11.61 11.41 -14.42
N SER A 68 -12.03 10.22 -14.90
CA SER A 68 -13.27 10.06 -15.68
C SER A 68 -14.54 10.42 -14.90
N ARG A 69 -14.51 10.31 -13.57
CA ARG A 69 -15.61 10.67 -12.66
C ARG A 69 -15.54 12.13 -12.19
N GLY A 70 -14.46 12.86 -12.49
CA GLY A 70 -14.21 14.18 -11.91
C GLY A 70 -14.01 14.14 -10.39
N GLU A 71 -13.61 13.00 -9.83
CA GLU A 71 -13.47 12.78 -8.40
C GLU A 71 -12.02 13.01 -7.95
N SER A 72 -11.85 13.66 -6.80
CA SER A 72 -10.55 13.73 -6.13
C SER A 72 -10.30 12.46 -5.31
N PRO A 73 -9.04 12.03 -5.14
CA PRO A 73 -8.67 10.85 -4.35
C PRO A 73 -8.80 11.13 -2.83
N THR A 74 -10.01 11.28 -2.33
CA THR A 74 -10.31 11.41 -0.88
C THR A 74 -10.48 10.02 -0.25
N LYS A 75 -10.36 9.90 1.08
CA LYS A 75 -10.62 8.65 1.82
C LYS A 75 -11.97 8.03 1.45
N GLU A 76 -13.00 8.86 1.32
CA GLU A 76 -14.36 8.43 0.95
C GLU A 76 -14.40 7.86 -0.48
N ASN A 77 -13.86 8.58 -1.46
CA ASN A 77 -13.89 8.14 -2.86
C ASN A 77 -13.04 6.88 -3.05
N ILE A 78 -11.86 6.83 -2.45
CA ILE A 78 -10.94 5.68 -2.51
C ILE A 78 -11.60 4.42 -1.93
N SER A 79 -12.32 4.53 -0.81
CA SER A 79 -12.99 3.38 -0.17
C SER A 79 -13.99 2.63 -1.06
N ARG A 80 -14.49 3.28 -2.13
CA ARG A 80 -15.47 2.72 -3.07
C ARG A 80 -14.80 2.04 -4.28
N LEU A 81 -13.48 2.12 -4.41
CA LEU A 81 -12.75 1.65 -5.57
C LEU A 81 -12.25 0.20 -5.41
N PRO A 82 -12.21 -0.58 -6.50
CA PRO A 82 -11.77 -1.99 -6.48
C PRO A 82 -10.31 -2.16 -6.05
N MET A 83 -9.47 -1.13 -6.22
CA MET A 83 -8.08 -1.10 -5.72
C MET A 83 -7.98 -1.40 -4.23
N VAL A 84 -8.90 -0.85 -3.43
CA VAL A 84 -8.92 -1.04 -1.98
C VAL A 84 -9.29 -2.47 -1.63
N ASP A 85 -10.31 -3.03 -2.28
CA ASP A 85 -10.73 -4.42 -2.08
C ASP A 85 -9.60 -5.41 -2.43
N LEU A 86 -8.92 -5.16 -3.55
CA LEU A 86 -7.76 -5.95 -3.97
C LEU A 86 -6.65 -5.93 -2.91
N PHE A 87 -6.20 -4.74 -2.50
CA PHE A 87 -5.08 -4.65 -1.58
C PHE A 87 -5.42 -5.10 -0.16
N MET A 88 -6.65 -4.89 0.32
CA MET A 88 -7.11 -5.49 1.58
C MET A 88 -7.14 -7.01 1.50
N HIS A 89 -7.67 -7.58 0.41
CA HIS A 89 -7.68 -9.03 0.22
C HIS A 89 -6.27 -9.60 0.22
N LEU A 90 -5.34 -9.00 -0.53
CA LEU A 90 -3.94 -9.42 -0.57
C LEU A 90 -3.25 -9.26 0.80
N ALA A 91 -3.50 -8.17 1.53
CA ALA A 91 -2.95 -7.93 2.86
C ALA A 91 -3.40 -8.99 3.88
N HIS A 92 -4.66 -9.41 3.83
CA HIS A 92 -5.17 -10.46 4.72
C HIS A 92 -4.70 -11.86 4.31
N THR A 93 -4.63 -12.15 3.02
CA THR A 93 -4.32 -13.49 2.51
C THR A 93 -2.83 -13.84 2.53
N PHE A 94 -1.92 -12.89 2.30
CA PHE A 94 -0.49 -13.21 2.25
C PHE A 94 0.13 -13.50 3.62
N CYS A 95 1.23 -14.27 3.63
CA CYS A 95 2.12 -14.34 4.80
C CYS A 95 2.93 -13.04 4.95
N ASN A 96 3.69 -12.92 6.04
CA ASN A 96 4.45 -11.70 6.35
C ASN A 96 5.42 -11.26 5.25
N GLU A 97 6.05 -12.20 4.54
CA GLU A 97 6.92 -11.91 3.40
C GLU A 97 6.15 -11.24 2.25
N GLY A 98 5.00 -11.79 1.86
CA GLY A 98 4.15 -11.23 0.81
C GLY A 98 3.53 -9.88 1.21
N ARG A 99 3.08 -9.74 2.47
CA ARG A 99 2.60 -8.46 3.02
C ARG A 99 3.67 -7.39 2.97
N TYR A 100 4.91 -7.75 3.35
CA TYR A 100 6.03 -6.82 3.32
C TYR A 100 6.31 -6.34 1.89
N LEU A 101 6.37 -7.25 0.91
CA LEU A 101 6.57 -6.88 -0.49
C LEU A 101 5.41 -6.03 -1.05
N LEU A 102 4.17 -6.34 -0.67
CA LEU A 102 3.00 -5.57 -1.04
C LEU A 102 3.09 -4.13 -0.52
N PHE A 103 3.22 -3.95 0.79
CA PHE A 103 3.28 -2.62 1.39
C PHE A 103 4.54 -1.87 0.98
N ARG A 104 5.66 -2.56 0.74
CA ARG A 104 6.87 -1.95 0.17
C ARG A 104 6.61 -1.36 -1.20
N ALA A 105 5.93 -2.10 -2.09
CA ALA A 105 5.59 -1.64 -3.44
C ALA A 105 4.63 -0.44 -3.41
N MET A 106 3.62 -0.47 -2.52
CA MET A 106 2.69 0.65 -2.30
C MET A 106 3.40 1.89 -1.75
N ALA A 107 4.26 1.71 -0.74
CA ALA A 107 5.05 2.79 -0.14
C ALA A 107 6.04 3.42 -1.14
N ASP A 108 6.51 2.68 -2.16
CA ASP A 108 7.33 3.24 -3.25
C ASP A 108 6.58 4.26 -4.11
N GLN A 109 5.25 4.29 -4.04
CA GLN A 109 4.42 5.28 -4.73
C GLN A 109 4.27 6.58 -3.94
N LEU A 110 4.62 6.59 -2.65
CA LEU A 110 4.65 7.78 -1.82
C LEU A 110 5.95 8.52 -2.12
N ARG A 111 5.89 9.54 -2.98
CA ARG A 111 7.07 10.31 -3.44
C ARG A 111 6.87 11.80 -3.18
N HIS A 112 6.63 12.58 -4.23
CA HIS A 112 6.29 14.01 -4.17
C HIS A 112 4.77 14.20 -4.26
N PRO A 113 4.23 15.40 -3.99
CA PRO A 113 2.82 15.69 -4.24
C PRO A 113 2.43 15.30 -5.67
N SER A 114 1.44 14.41 -5.80
CA SER A 114 0.87 13.94 -7.07
C SER A 114 -0.43 13.19 -6.79
N VAL A 115 -1.30 13.08 -7.80
CA VAL A 115 -2.54 12.28 -7.69
C VAL A 115 -2.22 10.83 -7.32
N GLN A 116 -1.16 10.26 -7.89
CA GLN A 116 -0.75 8.89 -7.57
C GLN A 116 -0.31 8.75 -6.11
N THR A 117 0.49 9.69 -5.59
CA THR A 117 0.88 9.73 -4.18
C THR A 117 -0.35 9.80 -3.28
N GLU A 118 -1.32 10.64 -3.62
CA GLU A 118 -2.54 10.82 -2.83
C GLU A 118 -3.41 9.56 -2.81
N ILE A 119 -3.62 8.92 -3.97
CA ILE A 119 -4.31 7.63 -4.08
C ILE A 119 -3.69 6.61 -3.13
N TYR A 120 -2.36 6.44 -3.17
CA TYR A 120 -1.67 5.47 -2.33
C TYR A 120 -1.67 5.86 -0.85
N SER A 121 -1.55 7.14 -0.54
CA SER A 121 -1.65 7.67 0.82
C SER A 121 -3.01 7.31 1.44
N GLN A 122 -4.10 7.68 0.76
CA GLN A 122 -5.46 7.40 1.23
C GLN A 122 -5.77 5.90 1.27
N THR A 123 -5.26 5.11 0.32
CA THR A 123 -5.42 3.66 0.32
C THR A 123 -4.75 3.03 1.55
N LEU A 124 -3.50 3.41 1.86
CA LEU A 124 -2.77 2.87 3.01
C LEU A 124 -3.41 3.28 4.35
N ILE A 125 -3.83 4.55 4.48
CA ILE A 125 -4.56 5.05 5.65
C ILE A 125 -5.87 4.27 5.82
N TYR A 126 -6.63 4.08 4.73
CA TYR A 126 -7.87 3.33 4.78
C TYR A 126 -7.65 1.88 5.23
N ILE A 127 -6.70 1.17 4.60
CA ILE A 127 -6.35 -0.21 5.00
C ILE A 127 -5.96 -0.26 6.48
N PHE A 128 -5.13 0.68 6.96
CA PHE A 128 -4.74 0.74 8.37
C PHE A 128 -5.96 0.86 9.29
N SER A 129 -6.84 1.82 9.02
CA SER A 129 -8.03 2.12 9.84
C SER A 129 -9.14 1.07 9.79
N ARG A 130 -9.06 0.10 8.87
CA ARG A 130 -10.12 -0.91 8.64
C ARG A 130 -9.65 -2.33 8.94
N THR A 131 -8.39 -2.52 9.32
CA THR A 131 -7.82 -3.84 9.57
C THR A 131 -7.80 -4.13 11.07
N ASP A 132 -8.53 -5.16 11.49
CA ASP A 132 -8.52 -5.64 12.88
C ASP A 132 -7.27 -6.49 13.20
N HIS A 133 -6.50 -6.89 12.18
CA HIS A 133 -5.30 -7.70 12.32
C HIS A 133 -4.06 -6.87 12.64
N GLY A 134 -3.65 -6.87 13.90
CA GLY A 134 -2.44 -6.16 14.37
C GLY A 134 -1.18 -6.46 13.55
N ILE A 135 -1.03 -7.69 13.01
CA ILE A 135 0.13 -8.06 12.18
C ILE A 135 0.20 -7.29 10.85
N VAL A 136 -0.94 -6.97 10.24
CA VAL A 136 -0.97 -6.21 8.99
C VAL A 136 -0.51 -4.78 9.24
N CYS A 137 -1.06 -4.15 10.28
CA CYS A 137 -0.67 -2.82 10.73
C CYS A 137 0.80 -2.75 11.17
N GLU A 138 1.29 -3.80 11.85
CA GLU A 138 2.69 -3.92 12.24
C GLU A 138 3.62 -3.99 11.02
N ILE A 139 3.33 -4.86 10.04
CA ILE A 139 4.15 -4.98 8.83
C ILE A 139 4.11 -3.68 8.02
N MET A 140 2.95 -3.03 7.91
CA MET A 140 2.83 -1.74 7.21
C MET A 140 3.64 -0.65 7.92
N THR A 141 3.58 -0.59 9.25
CA THR A 141 4.39 0.32 10.07
C THR A 141 5.88 0.05 9.88
N ARG A 142 6.28 -1.22 9.93
CA ARG A 142 7.68 -1.61 9.72
C ARG A 142 8.23 -1.14 8.38
N VAL A 143 7.48 -1.33 7.29
CA VAL A 143 7.87 -0.86 5.94
C VAL A 143 8.09 0.65 5.92
N MET A 144 7.21 1.42 6.56
CA MET A 144 7.33 2.89 6.60
C MET A 144 8.49 3.32 7.50
N VAL A 145 8.63 2.73 8.68
CA VAL A 145 9.68 3.05 9.66
C VAL A 145 11.07 2.72 9.12
N GLU A 146 11.28 1.56 8.49
CA GLU A 146 12.57 1.17 7.90
C GLU A 146 13.11 2.23 6.91
N ARG A 147 12.22 2.92 6.20
CA ARG A 147 12.56 4.00 5.26
C ARG A 147 12.74 5.36 5.94
N LEU A 148 12.12 5.56 7.10
CA LEU A 148 12.18 6.82 7.86
C LEU A 148 13.33 6.85 8.88
N ILE A 149 13.83 5.70 9.33
CA ILE A 149 15.02 5.62 10.18
C ILE A 149 16.33 5.78 9.40
N ALA A 150 16.29 5.54 8.08
CA ALA A 150 17.43 5.70 7.19
C ALA A 150 17.93 7.16 7.16
N LEU A 151 19.10 7.39 6.58
CA LEU A 151 19.60 8.75 6.41
C LEU A 151 18.74 9.53 5.39
N PRO A 152 18.51 10.85 5.61
CA PRO A 152 17.76 11.70 4.68
C PRO A 152 18.44 11.79 3.29
N PRO A 153 17.71 12.21 2.23
CA PRO A 153 16.36 12.76 2.24
C PRO A 153 15.24 11.70 2.28
N HIS A 154 14.18 12.00 3.04
CA HIS A 154 12.96 11.18 3.06
C HIS A 154 11.95 11.64 2.01
N SER A 155 11.12 10.72 1.51
CA SER A 155 10.00 11.12 0.65
C SER A 155 8.98 11.95 1.46
N PRO A 156 8.58 13.14 0.96
CA PRO A 156 7.54 13.95 1.59
C PRO A 156 6.19 13.22 1.71
N GLY A 157 5.80 12.47 0.67
CA GLY A 157 4.58 11.67 0.68
C GLY A 157 4.59 10.61 1.78
N LEU A 158 5.70 9.88 1.93
CA LEU A 158 5.84 8.85 2.96
C LEU A 158 5.70 9.42 4.38
N VAL A 159 6.37 10.54 4.64
CA VAL A 159 6.28 11.26 5.91
C VAL A 159 4.85 11.68 6.20
N SER A 160 4.18 12.31 5.22
CA SER A 160 2.83 12.83 5.38
C SER A 160 1.85 11.70 5.69
N THR A 161 1.87 10.62 4.91
CA THR A 161 1.03 9.44 5.13
C THR A 161 1.27 8.81 6.50
N PHE A 162 2.52 8.61 6.91
CA PHE A 162 2.83 8.02 8.20
C PHE A 162 2.40 8.91 9.37
N THR A 163 2.60 10.23 9.23
CA THR A 163 2.14 11.22 10.23
C THR A 163 0.62 11.19 10.35
N HIS A 164 -0.10 11.05 9.24
CA HIS A 164 -1.56 10.90 9.25
C HIS A 164 -1.98 9.64 9.99
N ILE A 165 -1.40 8.47 9.68
CA ILE A 165 -1.73 7.19 10.34
C ILE A 165 -1.61 7.29 11.87
N ILE A 166 -0.59 8.01 12.36
CA ILE A 166 -0.33 8.13 13.79
C ILE A 166 -1.29 9.11 14.48
N ARG A 167 -1.83 10.07 13.75
CA ARG A 167 -2.68 11.15 14.28
C ARG A 167 -4.17 10.91 14.08
N ASP A 168 -4.56 10.11 13.10
CA ASP A 168 -5.97 9.83 12.78
C ASP A 168 -6.55 8.88 13.84
N ASP A 169 -7.55 9.36 14.58
CA ASP A 169 -8.25 8.57 15.62
C ASP A 169 -8.82 7.26 15.06
N ALA A 170 -9.19 7.22 13.77
CA ALA A 170 -9.70 6.01 13.13
C ALA A 170 -8.62 4.93 12.95
N CYS A 171 -7.34 5.29 12.99
CA CYS A 171 -6.23 4.34 12.94
C CYS A 171 -5.88 3.81 14.33
N ASP A 172 -6.19 4.56 15.40
CA ASP A 172 -5.92 4.24 16.80
C ASP A 172 -4.51 3.63 17.02
N PHE A 173 -3.51 4.21 16.35
CA PHE A 173 -2.18 3.62 16.20
C PHE A 173 -1.54 3.26 17.55
N TRP A 174 -1.68 4.14 18.54
CA TRP A 174 -1.02 3.99 19.84
C TRP A 174 -1.68 2.94 20.74
N SER A 175 -2.92 2.51 20.46
CA SER A 175 -3.56 1.41 21.19
C SER A 175 -3.07 0.04 20.71
N LEU A 176 -2.48 -0.05 19.51
CA LEU A 176 -2.04 -1.30 18.93
C LEU A 176 -0.97 -1.99 19.80
N PRO A 177 -1.01 -3.33 19.96
CA PRO A 177 -0.12 -4.04 20.86
C PRO A 177 1.37 -3.82 20.61
N PHE A 178 1.78 -3.68 19.34
CA PHE A 178 3.19 -3.45 18.98
C PHE A 178 3.66 -2.02 19.31
N ALA A 179 2.77 -1.04 19.25
CA ALA A 179 3.08 0.37 19.52
C ALA A 179 3.03 0.68 21.02
N SER A 180 2.03 0.15 21.73
CA SER A 180 1.83 0.40 23.17
C SER A 180 2.87 -0.29 24.07
N LYS A 181 3.30 -1.50 23.71
CA LYS A 181 4.21 -2.30 24.56
C LYS A 181 5.69 -1.98 24.38
N ASN A 182 6.05 -1.22 23.35
CA ASN A 182 7.43 -0.95 23.02
C ASN A 182 7.75 0.55 23.19
N SER A 183 8.37 0.88 24.33
CA SER A 183 8.78 2.23 24.68
C SER A 183 9.78 2.85 23.69
N GLU A 184 10.53 2.03 22.94
CA GLU A 184 11.48 2.51 21.93
C GLU A 184 10.76 3.11 20.70
N PHE A 185 9.52 2.70 20.40
CA PHE A 185 8.76 3.30 19.28
C PHE A 185 8.56 4.79 19.46
N HIS A 186 8.32 5.25 20.69
CA HIS A 186 8.16 6.67 20.99
C HIS A 186 9.46 7.44 20.73
N SER A 187 10.61 6.85 21.08
CA SER A 187 11.94 7.43 20.86
C SER A 187 12.31 7.47 19.37
N ILE A 188 12.10 6.37 18.66
CA ILE A 188 12.33 6.28 17.20
C ILE A 188 11.44 7.30 16.49
N PHE A 189 10.17 7.40 16.88
CA PHE A 189 9.24 8.35 16.29
C PHE A 189 9.62 9.81 16.55
N ARG A 190 10.00 10.15 17.79
CA ARG A 190 10.52 11.49 18.10
C ARG A 190 11.72 11.84 17.24
N LEU A 191 12.63 10.89 17.04
CA LEU A 191 13.82 11.07 16.20
C LEU A 191 13.45 11.24 14.71
N ILE A 192 12.50 10.47 14.20
CA ILE A 192 11.97 10.65 12.83
C ILE A 192 11.33 12.04 12.68
N LEU A 193 10.44 12.42 13.59
CA LEU A 193 9.78 13.74 13.53
C LEU A 193 10.78 14.89 13.63
N GLN A 194 11.77 14.81 14.51
CA GLN A 194 12.81 15.84 14.61
C GLN A 194 13.61 15.98 13.31
N ARG A 195 13.97 14.87 12.68
CA ARG A 195 14.73 14.88 11.42
C ARG A 195 13.91 15.41 10.25
N VAL A 196 12.59 15.19 10.28
CA VAL A 196 11.69 15.56 9.20
C VAL A 196 11.12 16.97 9.37
N ALA A 197 10.95 17.46 10.60
CA ALA A 197 10.49 18.82 10.91
C ALA A 197 11.57 19.91 10.77
N ILE A 198 12.77 19.56 10.31
CA ILE A 198 13.86 20.52 10.01
C ILE A 198 13.82 20.99 8.53
N LEU A 199 12.79 20.64 7.77
CA LEU A 199 12.49 21.19 6.44
C LEU A 199 11.18 21.98 6.48
#